data_AF-A0A3A6UXP0-F1
#
_entry.id   AF-A0A3A6UXP0-F1
#
_cell.length_a   1.000
_cell.length_b   1.000
_cell.length_c   1.000
_cell.angle_alpha   90.00
_cell.angle_beta   90.00
_cell.angle_gamma   90.00
#
_symmetry.space_group_name_H-M   'P 1'
#
loop_
_entity.id
_entity.type
_entity.pdbx_description
1 polymer ?
#
loop_
_entity_poly.entity_id
_entity_poly.type
_entity_poly.pdbx_seq_one_letter_code
_entity_poly.pdbx_strand_id
1 'polypeptide(L)'
;MSLEIYTWKNGSKGLGFTKPVKSMLFGGNVGHAAVELTFPADAKGDELAKKYQDVPGLSISKRTEIVPEKQEDGSYKPKEQVVYFVYFSWWPGHTNGHHINSHREDLESEWRHEPAPKIKPEIQKHLYGENTPAANKTNVTGILISEKTISKVKEFSHQNIKETITIENDPAYQQLKAKEAALQTELQQLIYKGKIYEQELAKSALEQRQPNKDLGLTDAEIVRLAEINKELKRVVEQIKLCQMDFEERYLSVGEPPSSVIRIPTTHDYNAPTFALDTAGILEKMASLAQSTTAYSFYKFNCSTSATQVVKAGISDELKNIMKTDGFNVDKASQTTIATPTSFSHFSQQVQTELILLNTNQALVEQQRAKTANTSGPLTTTTQSFKQKFQEAVKGKSEEIVREQDESEENRMDLTMS
;
A
#
# COMPACT_ATOMS: atom_id res chain seq x y z
N MET A 1 0.86 -8.89 -3.26
CA MET A 1 -0.24 -7.98 -2.81
C MET A 1 -0.20 -7.85 -1.31
N SER A 2 -0.53 -6.68 -0.77
CA SER A 2 -0.39 -6.47 0.67
C SER A 2 -1.20 -5.28 1.17
N LEU A 3 -1.34 -5.22 2.49
CA LEU A 3 -1.54 -3.96 3.19
C LEU A 3 -0.16 -3.35 3.42
N GLU A 4 0.17 -2.29 2.67
CA GLU A 4 1.32 -1.45 2.93
C GLU A 4 0.97 -0.41 4.00
N ILE A 5 1.90 -0.20 4.92
CA ILE A 5 1.74 0.70 6.06
C ILE A 5 2.86 1.71 6.00
N TYR A 6 2.50 2.97 5.77
CA TYR A 6 3.43 4.07 5.67
C TYR A 6 3.43 4.85 6.98
N THR A 7 4.62 5.08 7.52
CA THR A 7 4.77 5.95 8.70
C THR A 7 5.90 6.94 8.50
N TRP A 8 5.59 8.20 8.74
CA TRP A 8 6.54 9.31 8.74
C TRP A 8 6.90 9.64 10.19
N LYS A 9 8.20 9.88 10.42
CA LYS A 9 8.76 10.28 11.71
C LYS A 9 8.50 9.33 12.87
N ASN A 10 8.29 8.05 12.60
CA ASN A 10 8.34 7.05 13.66
C ASN A 10 9.71 7.09 14.38
N GLY A 11 9.71 6.84 15.69
CA GLY A 11 10.94 6.75 16.50
C GLY A 11 11.29 5.29 16.76
N SER A 12 12.58 5.01 17.00
CA SER A 12 13.03 3.67 17.42
C SER A 12 12.93 3.44 18.93
N LYS A 13 12.70 4.50 19.75
CA LYS A 13 12.60 4.45 21.21
C LYS A 13 11.60 5.46 21.79
N GLY A 14 10.87 5.08 22.84
CA GLY A 14 10.01 5.95 23.66
C GLY A 14 8.51 5.99 23.29
N LEU A 15 7.70 6.72 24.07
CA LEU A 15 6.23 6.86 23.89
C LEU A 15 5.82 7.70 22.66
N GLY A 16 6.75 8.13 21.82
CA GLY A 16 6.47 8.90 20.60
C GLY A 16 6.05 10.37 20.81
N PHE A 17 5.88 10.82 22.05
CA PHE A 17 5.29 12.14 22.37
C PHE A 17 6.26 13.33 22.34
N THR A 18 7.57 13.07 22.48
CA THR A 18 8.59 14.12 22.51
C THR A 18 8.72 14.84 21.17
N LYS A 19 8.54 14.13 20.05
CA LYS A 19 8.59 14.70 18.70
C LYS A 19 7.41 15.65 18.43
N PRO A 20 6.14 15.28 18.67
CA PRO A 20 5.02 16.20 18.53
C PRO A 20 5.15 17.50 19.34
N VAL A 21 5.57 17.39 20.60
CA VAL A 21 5.78 18.58 21.46
C VAL A 21 6.89 19.47 20.90
N LYS A 22 8.01 18.87 20.46
CA LYS A 22 9.10 19.62 19.83
C LYS A 22 8.65 20.32 18.55
N SER A 23 7.92 19.62 17.68
CA SER A 23 7.40 20.18 16.43
C SER A 23 6.41 21.33 16.67
N MET A 24 5.55 21.23 17.69
CA MET A 24 4.66 22.32 18.07
C MET A 24 5.42 23.56 18.58
N LEU A 25 6.46 23.35 19.39
CA LEU A 25 7.24 24.44 19.97
C LEU A 25 8.17 25.12 18.95
N PHE A 26 8.90 24.34 18.15
CA PHE A 26 9.98 24.81 17.29
C PHE A 26 9.64 24.73 15.79
N GLY A 27 8.39 24.43 15.47
CA GLY A 27 7.95 24.18 14.12
C GLY A 27 8.38 22.81 13.60
N GLY A 28 7.57 22.26 12.71
CA GLY A 28 7.76 20.91 12.20
C GLY A 28 6.45 20.14 12.10
N ASN A 29 6.48 19.03 11.36
CA ASN A 29 5.37 18.08 11.38
C ASN A 29 5.44 17.14 12.61
N VAL A 30 4.30 16.71 13.14
CA VAL A 30 4.17 15.71 14.22
C VAL A 30 4.33 14.26 13.72
N GLY A 31 4.39 14.09 12.40
CA GLY A 31 4.47 12.80 11.71
C GLY A 31 3.09 12.28 11.35
N HIS A 32 3.06 11.36 10.39
CA HIS A 32 1.83 10.86 9.80
C HIS A 32 1.85 9.35 9.62
N ALA A 33 0.66 8.78 9.48
CA ALA A 33 0.45 7.36 9.25
C ALA A 33 -0.65 7.16 8.19
N ALA A 34 -0.37 6.32 7.22
CA ALA A 34 -1.31 5.95 6.17
C ALA A 34 -1.20 4.46 5.88
N VAL A 35 -2.20 3.94 5.19
CA VAL A 35 -2.23 2.56 4.73
C VAL A 35 -2.67 2.50 3.29
N GLU A 36 -2.12 1.55 2.55
CA GLU A 36 -2.55 1.25 1.19
C GLU A 36 -2.83 -0.24 1.07
N LEU A 37 -4.01 -0.57 0.58
CA LEU A 37 -4.39 -1.94 0.28
C LEU A 37 -4.22 -2.19 -1.21
N THR A 38 -3.50 -3.24 -1.57
CA THR A 38 -3.49 -3.77 -2.93
C THR A 38 -4.07 -5.17 -3.02
N PHE A 39 -4.78 -5.44 -4.12
CA PHE A 39 -5.33 -6.75 -4.44
C PHE A 39 -5.44 -6.95 -5.96
N PRO A 40 -5.44 -8.20 -6.46
CA PRO A 40 -5.43 -8.47 -7.90
C PRO A 40 -6.65 -7.91 -8.63
N ALA A 41 -6.48 -7.44 -9.87
CA ALA A 41 -7.60 -7.11 -10.76
C ALA A 41 -8.08 -8.35 -11.53
N ASP A 42 -8.48 -9.39 -10.79
CA ASP A 42 -9.14 -10.59 -11.32
C ASP A 42 -10.66 -10.54 -11.07
N ALA A 43 -11.40 -11.60 -11.40
CA ALA A 43 -12.86 -11.61 -11.23
C ALA A 43 -13.32 -11.33 -9.77
N LYS A 44 -12.61 -11.85 -8.76
CA LYS A 44 -12.93 -11.59 -7.35
C LYS A 44 -12.57 -10.17 -6.96
N GLY A 45 -11.42 -9.68 -7.42
CA GLY A 45 -11.00 -8.30 -7.23
C GLY A 45 -11.95 -7.29 -7.87
N ASP A 46 -12.44 -7.58 -9.08
CA ASP A 46 -13.41 -6.75 -9.79
C ASP A 46 -14.74 -6.66 -9.03
N GLU A 47 -15.24 -7.77 -8.47
CA GLU A 47 -16.42 -7.77 -7.59
C GLU A 47 -16.20 -6.92 -6.33
N LEU A 48 -15.05 -7.10 -5.69
CA LEU A 48 -14.68 -6.38 -4.48
C LEU A 48 -14.54 -4.86 -4.74
N ALA A 49 -13.85 -4.48 -5.81
CA ALA A 49 -13.73 -3.10 -6.24
C ALA A 49 -15.09 -2.51 -6.58
N LYS A 50 -15.94 -3.24 -7.32
CA LYS A 50 -17.30 -2.79 -7.69
C LYS A 50 -18.17 -2.53 -6.46
N LYS A 51 -18.02 -3.32 -5.39
CA LYS A 51 -18.75 -3.14 -4.13
C LYS A 51 -18.44 -1.80 -3.45
N TYR A 52 -17.19 -1.35 -3.49
CA TYR A 52 -16.74 -0.17 -2.71
C TYR A 52 -16.37 1.07 -3.52
N GLN A 53 -16.25 0.97 -4.85
CA GLN A 53 -15.87 2.09 -5.73
C GLN A 53 -16.79 3.32 -5.66
N ASP A 54 -18.02 3.15 -5.16
CA ASP A 54 -19.01 4.23 -5.03
C ASP A 54 -19.02 4.90 -3.66
N VAL A 55 -18.17 4.44 -2.74
CA VAL A 55 -18.13 4.97 -1.38
C VAL A 55 -17.55 6.38 -1.40
N PRO A 56 -18.29 7.41 -0.94
CA PRO A 56 -17.76 8.76 -0.86
C PRO A 56 -16.49 8.82 -0.01
N GLY A 57 -15.45 9.49 -0.53
CA GLY A 57 -14.16 9.64 0.15
C GLY A 57 -13.20 8.46 0.02
N LEU A 58 -13.61 7.36 -0.64
CA LEU A 58 -12.75 6.22 -0.92
C LEU A 58 -12.40 6.17 -2.41
N SER A 59 -11.11 6.22 -2.72
CA SER A 59 -10.61 6.18 -4.09
C SER A 59 -10.00 4.81 -4.39
N ILE A 60 -10.54 4.12 -5.40
CA ILE A 60 -10.06 2.81 -5.85
C ILE A 60 -9.66 2.94 -7.32
N SER A 61 -8.40 2.68 -7.64
CA SER A 61 -7.91 2.67 -9.02
C SER A 61 -7.02 1.47 -9.31
N LYS A 62 -6.57 1.34 -10.55
CA LYS A 62 -5.67 0.28 -11.01
C LYS A 62 -4.25 0.80 -11.17
N ARG A 63 -3.27 -0.06 -10.90
CA ARG A 63 -1.87 0.15 -11.27
C ARG A 63 -1.22 -1.16 -11.72
N THR A 64 -0.08 -1.05 -12.39
CA THR A 64 0.71 -2.21 -12.81
C THR A 64 1.80 -2.46 -11.78
N GLU A 65 1.85 -3.67 -11.23
CA GLU A 65 2.89 -4.13 -10.30
C GLU A 65 3.67 -5.32 -10.88
N ILE A 66 4.92 -5.46 -10.45
CA ILE A 66 5.73 -6.65 -10.72
C ILE A 66 5.58 -7.59 -9.52
N VAL A 67 5.01 -8.77 -9.76
CA VAL A 67 4.82 -9.81 -8.75
C VAL A 67 5.71 -11.03 -9.01
N PRO A 68 6.12 -11.76 -7.97
CA PRO A 68 6.84 -13.02 -8.15
C PRO A 68 5.87 -14.15 -8.51
N GLU A 69 6.05 -14.74 -9.70
CA GLU A 69 5.30 -15.90 -10.15
C GLU A 69 6.15 -17.18 -9.99
N LYS A 70 5.65 -18.11 -9.17
CA LYS A 70 6.28 -19.41 -8.98
C LYS A 70 6.12 -20.27 -10.24
N GLN A 71 7.24 -20.78 -10.74
CA GLN A 71 7.33 -21.64 -11.90
C GLN A 71 7.19 -23.12 -11.50
N GLU A 72 6.96 -24.01 -12.47
CA GLU A 72 6.82 -25.46 -12.23
C GLU A 72 8.06 -26.08 -11.57
N ASP A 73 9.26 -25.57 -11.88
CA ASP A 73 10.53 -25.99 -11.29
C ASP A 73 10.77 -25.45 -9.87
N GLY A 74 9.82 -24.66 -9.34
CA GLY A 74 9.91 -24.04 -8.03
C GLY A 74 10.67 -22.72 -7.98
N SER A 75 11.24 -22.25 -9.09
CA SER A 75 11.85 -20.92 -9.20
C SER A 75 10.79 -19.81 -9.25
N TYR A 76 11.21 -18.55 -9.10
CA TYR A 76 10.33 -17.39 -9.22
C TYR A 76 10.78 -16.50 -10.37
N LYS A 77 9.83 -16.03 -11.18
CA LYS A 77 10.07 -15.02 -12.21
C LYS A 77 9.22 -13.77 -11.97
N PRO A 78 9.72 -12.57 -12.31
CA PRO A 78 8.90 -11.37 -12.27
C PRO A 78 7.81 -11.45 -13.35
N LYS A 79 6.59 -11.10 -12.99
CA LYS A 79 5.45 -11.00 -13.89
C LYS A 79 4.72 -9.69 -13.63
N GLU A 80 4.40 -8.98 -14.71
CA GLU A 80 3.52 -7.82 -14.62
C GLU A 80 2.08 -8.27 -14.33
N GLN A 81 1.46 -7.62 -13.37
CA GLN A 81 0.08 -7.86 -12.99
C GLN A 81 -0.62 -6.53 -12.75
N VAL A 82 -1.83 -6.42 -13.28
CA VAL A 82 -2.72 -5.29 -12.97
C VAL A 82 -3.39 -5.57 -11.64
N VAL A 83 -3.33 -4.57 -10.75
CA VAL A 83 -3.85 -4.65 -9.38
C VAL A 83 -4.77 -3.47 -9.13
N TYR A 84 -5.71 -3.63 -8.23
CA TYR A 84 -6.37 -2.51 -7.57
C TYR A 84 -5.53 -2.01 -6.42
N PHE A 85 -5.51 -0.70 -6.22
CA PHE A 85 -4.96 -0.05 -5.04
C PHE A 85 -5.97 0.91 -4.41
N VAL A 86 -5.92 0.99 -3.08
CA VAL A 86 -6.77 1.85 -2.26
C VAL A 86 -5.90 2.48 -1.19
N TYR A 87 -5.65 3.78 -1.32
CA TYR A 87 -4.88 4.56 -0.36
C TYR A 87 -5.80 5.22 0.66
N PHE A 88 -5.47 5.10 1.95
CA PHE A 88 -6.26 5.67 3.03
C PHE A 88 -5.37 6.41 4.03
N SER A 89 -5.67 7.70 4.21
CA SER A 89 -4.88 8.62 5.00
C SER A 89 -5.78 9.68 5.64
N TRP A 90 -5.83 9.71 6.97
CA TRP A 90 -6.81 10.50 7.71
C TRP A 90 -6.24 11.81 8.24
N TRP A 91 -6.69 12.93 7.69
CA TRP A 91 -6.20 14.27 8.03
C TRP A 91 -7.31 15.18 8.57
N PRO A 92 -6.99 16.26 9.30
CA PRO A 92 -7.96 17.27 9.71
C PRO A 92 -8.50 18.05 8.50
N GLY A 93 -9.84 18.09 8.36
CA GLY A 93 -10.52 18.67 7.19
C GLY A 93 -11.72 19.53 7.58
N HIS A 94 -12.18 20.37 6.65
CA HIS A 94 -13.15 21.45 6.95
C HIS A 94 -14.62 21.01 6.90
N THR A 95 -14.95 19.99 6.11
CA THR A 95 -16.34 19.61 5.81
C THR A 95 -16.94 18.65 6.85
N ASN A 96 -16.18 17.63 7.27
CA ASN A 96 -16.62 16.61 8.25
C ASN A 96 -15.63 16.48 9.43
N GLY A 97 -14.82 17.52 9.67
CA GLY A 97 -13.73 17.49 10.64
C GLY A 97 -12.53 16.63 10.21
N HIS A 98 -12.58 15.98 9.04
CA HIS A 98 -11.47 15.24 8.44
C HIS A 98 -11.53 15.26 6.90
N HIS A 99 -10.44 14.85 6.24
CA HIS A 99 -10.38 14.55 4.81
C HIS A 99 -9.44 13.36 4.55
N ILE A 100 -9.61 12.68 3.43
CA ILE A 100 -8.75 11.57 2.99
C ILE A 100 -7.75 12.09 1.96
N ASN A 101 -6.46 12.03 2.29
CA ASN A 101 -5.38 12.39 1.37
C ASN A 101 -5.03 11.23 0.42
N SER A 102 -4.48 11.57 -0.73
CA SER A 102 -3.71 10.70 -1.62
C SER A 102 -2.25 10.54 -1.15
N HIS A 103 -1.52 9.59 -1.73
CA HIS A 103 -0.13 9.33 -1.37
C HIS A 103 0.77 10.55 -1.59
N ARG A 104 0.70 11.18 -2.77
CA ARG A 104 1.43 12.42 -3.07
C ARG A 104 1.06 13.58 -2.16
N GLU A 105 -0.19 13.73 -1.77
CA GLU A 105 -0.59 14.77 -0.80
C GLU A 105 0.09 14.57 0.55
N ASP A 106 0.27 13.33 1.00
CA ASP A 106 1.03 13.02 2.22
C ASP A 106 2.52 13.32 2.06
N LEU A 107 3.15 12.87 0.97
CA LEU A 107 4.56 13.15 0.66
C LEU A 107 4.83 14.67 0.63
N GLU A 108 3.95 15.43 -0.04
CA GLU A 108 4.05 16.89 -0.12
C GLU A 108 3.77 17.57 1.22
N SER A 109 2.80 17.08 1.99
CA SER A 109 2.46 17.67 3.29
C SER A 109 3.58 17.45 4.30
N GLU A 110 4.17 16.26 4.32
CA GLU A 110 5.35 15.95 5.14
C GLU A 110 6.55 16.80 4.72
N TRP A 111 6.73 16.99 3.41
CA TRP A 111 7.74 17.91 2.90
C TRP A 111 7.47 19.37 3.33
N ARG A 112 6.28 19.93 3.13
CA ARG A 112 6.04 21.36 3.45
C ARG A 112 6.35 21.69 4.91
N HIS A 113 5.98 20.80 5.82
CA HIS A 113 6.00 21.09 7.24
C HIS A 113 7.24 20.55 7.97
N GLU A 114 8.12 19.77 7.33
CA GLU A 114 9.34 19.26 7.98
C GLU A 114 10.57 20.14 7.77
N PRO A 115 11.22 20.64 8.84
CA PRO A 115 12.59 21.16 8.75
C PRO A 115 13.58 20.08 8.30
N ALA A 116 14.11 20.22 7.08
CA ALA A 116 15.21 19.39 6.59
C ALA A 116 16.58 19.95 7.02
N PRO A 117 17.64 19.12 7.06
CA PRO A 117 19.00 19.61 7.15
C PRO A 117 19.29 20.63 6.04
N LYS A 118 20.08 21.66 6.34
CA LYS A 118 20.50 22.62 5.32
C LYS A 118 21.24 21.87 4.20
N ILE A 119 20.80 22.07 2.96
CA ILE A 119 21.54 21.61 1.78
C ILE A 119 22.93 22.27 1.83
N LYS A 120 23.99 21.47 1.69
CA LYS A 120 25.36 22.01 1.63
C LYS A 120 25.53 22.90 0.40
N PRO A 121 26.31 24.00 0.48
CA PRO A 121 26.48 24.92 -0.64
C PRO A 121 26.93 24.23 -1.94
N GLU A 122 27.83 23.25 -1.86
CA GLU A 122 28.28 22.50 -3.04
C GLU A 122 27.15 21.72 -3.73
N ILE A 123 26.24 21.12 -2.94
CA ILE A 123 25.08 20.39 -3.46
C ILE A 123 24.04 21.36 -4.01
N GLN A 124 23.82 22.48 -3.32
CA GLN A 124 22.91 23.52 -3.79
C GLN A 124 23.35 24.08 -5.15
N LYS A 125 24.65 24.35 -5.32
CA LYS A 125 25.21 24.81 -6.60
C LYS A 125 25.05 23.76 -7.69
N HIS A 126 25.25 22.48 -7.37
CA HIS A 126 25.07 21.40 -8.33
C HIS A 126 23.61 21.22 -8.75
N LEU A 127 22.68 21.29 -7.81
CA LEU A 127 21.24 21.07 -8.07
C LEU A 127 20.54 22.28 -8.70
N TYR A 128 20.92 23.50 -8.29
CA TYR A 128 20.15 24.71 -8.59
C TYR A 128 20.98 25.87 -9.15
N GLY A 129 22.31 25.72 -9.23
CA GLY A 129 23.19 26.84 -9.57
C GLY A 129 23.21 27.91 -8.48
N GLU A 130 23.16 29.18 -8.86
CA GLU A 130 23.30 30.30 -7.93
C GLU A 130 22.03 30.57 -7.09
N ASN A 131 20.86 30.13 -7.55
CA ASN A 131 19.57 30.46 -6.92
C ASN A 131 18.68 29.23 -6.73
N THR A 132 18.19 29.01 -5.51
CA THR A 132 17.19 27.97 -5.25
C THR A 132 15.81 28.38 -5.78
N PRO A 133 15.16 27.57 -6.65
CA PRO A 133 13.79 27.84 -7.12
C PRO A 133 12.78 27.95 -5.97
N ALA A 134 11.75 28.78 -6.14
CA ALA A 134 10.71 28.97 -5.12
C ALA A 134 10.00 27.67 -4.72
N ALA A 135 9.83 26.73 -5.67
CA ALA A 135 9.24 25.41 -5.41
C ALA A 135 10.04 24.54 -4.42
N ASN A 136 11.31 24.87 -4.18
CA ASN A 136 12.20 24.18 -3.24
C ASN A 136 12.38 24.98 -1.93
N LYS A 137 11.48 25.94 -1.67
CA LYS A 137 11.44 26.72 -0.43
C LYS A 137 10.13 26.44 0.29
N THR A 138 10.18 26.26 1.60
CA THR A 138 9.00 26.18 2.45
C THR A 138 9.19 27.02 3.71
N ASN A 139 8.09 27.41 4.35
CA ASN A 139 8.10 28.15 5.59
C ASN A 139 7.75 27.20 6.74
N VAL A 140 8.54 27.26 7.80
CA VAL A 140 8.29 26.52 9.04
C VAL A 140 8.03 27.54 10.13
N THR A 141 6.92 27.33 10.85
CA THR A 141 6.49 28.15 11.98
C THR A 141 6.32 27.27 13.21
N GLY A 142 6.66 27.81 14.38
CA GLY A 142 6.42 27.17 15.67
C GLY A 142 6.04 28.22 16.72
N ILE A 143 5.52 27.78 17.87
CA ILE A 143 5.13 28.72 18.94
C ILE A 143 6.32 29.59 19.40
N LEU A 144 7.52 29.03 19.41
CA LEU A 144 8.76 29.69 19.85
C LEU A 144 9.66 30.13 18.69
N ILE A 145 9.25 29.94 17.43
CA ILE A 145 10.06 30.29 16.25
C ILE A 145 9.19 31.12 15.30
N SER A 146 9.59 32.37 15.09
CA SER A 146 9.06 33.23 14.02
C SER A 146 9.24 32.54 12.67
N GLU A 147 8.29 32.75 11.74
CA GLU A 147 8.31 32.15 10.41
C GLU A 147 9.70 32.14 9.77
N LYS A 148 10.17 30.94 9.44
CA LYS A 148 11.51 30.72 8.88
C LYS A 148 11.40 30.01 7.54
N THR A 149 11.86 30.67 6.49
CA THR A 149 12.03 30.05 5.18
C THR A 149 13.23 29.11 5.18
N ILE A 150 13.01 27.88 4.73
CA ILE A 150 14.04 26.87 4.54
C ILE A 150 14.06 26.42 3.07
N SER A 151 15.26 26.18 2.56
CA SER A 151 15.46 25.58 1.23
C SER A 151 15.70 24.09 1.39
N LYS A 152 14.93 23.26 0.68
CA LYS A 152 15.12 21.81 0.63
C LYS A 152 14.62 21.23 -0.69
N VAL A 153 15.14 20.08 -1.09
CA VAL A 153 14.78 19.48 -2.38
C VAL A 153 13.36 18.94 -2.32
N LYS A 154 12.49 19.40 -3.23
CA LYS A 154 11.09 18.95 -3.34
C LYS A 154 10.94 17.74 -4.25
N GLU A 155 11.63 17.74 -5.38
CA GLU A 155 11.40 16.76 -6.43
C GLU A 155 12.71 16.39 -7.12
N PHE A 156 12.88 15.10 -7.37
CA PHE A 156 13.86 14.58 -8.31
C PHE A 156 13.14 13.87 -9.46
N SER A 157 13.40 14.31 -10.67
CA SER A 157 12.86 13.71 -11.90
C SER A 157 13.94 12.89 -12.57
N HIS A 158 13.69 11.59 -12.77
CA HIS A 158 14.58 10.71 -13.51
C HIS A 158 14.24 10.77 -15.01
N GLN A 159 14.81 11.74 -15.75
CA GLN A 159 14.48 11.96 -17.17
C GLN A 159 14.65 10.68 -18.02
N ASN A 160 15.75 9.94 -17.84
CA ASN A 160 15.99 8.69 -18.57
C ASN A 160 14.88 7.65 -18.36
N ILE A 161 14.27 7.62 -17.17
CA ILE A 161 13.18 6.69 -16.85
C ILE A 161 11.87 7.18 -17.47
N LYS A 162 11.59 8.50 -17.40
CA LYS A 162 10.41 9.12 -18.03
C LYS A 162 10.41 8.99 -19.56
N GLU A 163 11.58 9.03 -20.19
CA GLU A 163 11.72 8.86 -21.64
C GLU A 163 11.55 7.40 -22.07
N THR A 164 11.94 6.46 -21.21
CA THR A 164 11.88 5.01 -21.52
C THR A 164 10.52 4.39 -21.19
N ILE A 165 9.83 4.92 -20.17
CA ILE A 165 8.57 4.37 -19.67
C ILE A 165 7.46 5.39 -19.87
N THR A 166 6.57 5.10 -20.81
CA THR A 166 5.41 5.93 -21.13
C THR A 166 4.14 5.28 -20.60
N ILE A 167 3.22 6.09 -20.09
CA ILE A 167 1.98 5.59 -19.49
C ILE A 167 1.08 4.88 -20.49
N GLU A 168 1.18 5.22 -21.77
CA GLU A 168 0.45 4.60 -22.86
C GLU A 168 0.75 3.09 -22.98
N ASN A 169 1.92 2.67 -22.49
CA ASN A 169 2.34 1.27 -22.46
C ASN A 169 2.04 0.58 -21.11
N ASP A 170 1.56 1.30 -20.09
CA ASP A 170 1.21 0.71 -18.80
C ASP A 170 -0.06 -0.17 -18.93
N PRO A 171 0.00 -1.47 -18.59
CA PRO A 171 -1.13 -2.38 -18.71
C PRO A 171 -2.41 -1.93 -17.97
N ALA A 172 -2.29 -1.35 -16.78
CA ALA A 172 -3.43 -0.85 -16.02
C ALA A 172 -4.08 0.33 -16.73
N TYR A 173 -3.28 1.27 -17.24
CA TYR A 173 -3.78 2.39 -18.04
C TYR A 173 -4.49 1.91 -19.31
N GLN A 174 -3.90 0.96 -20.04
CA GLN A 174 -4.51 0.38 -21.24
C GLN A 174 -5.85 -0.30 -20.95
N GLN A 175 -5.96 -1.07 -19.85
CA GLN A 175 -7.23 -1.67 -19.44
C GLN A 175 -8.31 -0.61 -19.15
N LEU A 176 -7.94 0.47 -18.46
CA LEU A 176 -8.88 1.55 -18.14
C LEU A 176 -9.32 2.30 -19.41
N LYS A 177 -8.40 2.60 -20.33
CA LYS A 177 -8.71 3.23 -21.63
C LYS A 177 -9.58 2.35 -22.52
N ALA A 178 -9.34 1.04 -22.54
CA ALA A 178 -10.18 0.09 -23.27
C ALA A 178 -11.61 0.05 -22.70
N LYS A 179 -11.74 0.06 -21.36
CA LYS A 179 -13.05 0.13 -20.69
C LYS A 179 -13.78 1.44 -20.97
N GLU A 180 -13.07 2.57 -20.94
CA GLU A 180 -13.63 3.87 -21.30
C GLU A 180 -14.18 3.87 -22.74
N ALA A 181 -13.39 3.39 -23.70
CA ALA A 181 -13.79 3.32 -25.11
C ALA A 181 -14.99 2.40 -25.33
N ALA A 182 -15.04 1.25 -24.63
CA ALA A 182 -16.17 0.32 -24.69
C ALA A 182 -17.46 0.97 -24.16
N LEU A 183 -17.40 1.64 -23.00
CA LEU A 183 -18.55 2.35 -22.42
C LEU A 183 -19.02 3.53 -23.29
N GLN A 184 -18.08 4.27 -23.88
CA GLN A 184 -18.41 5.35 -24.83
C GLN A 184 -19.11 4.80 -26.07
N THR A 185 -18.64 3.66 -26.60
CA THR A 185 -19.25 3.01 -27.76
C THR A 185 -20.67 2.53 -27.45
N GLU A 186 -20.86 1.88 -26.30
CA GLU A 186 -22.19 1.44 -25.83
C GLU A 186 -23.14 2.64 -25.65
N LEU A 187 -22.67 3.73 -25.04
CA LEU A 187 -23.45 4.96 -24.87
C LEU A 187 -23.90 5.54 -26.23
N GLN A 188 -22.99 5.61 -27.20
CA GLN A 188 -23.31 6.13 -28.53
C GLN A 188 -24.33 5.24 -29.26
N GLN A 189 -24.25 3.92 -29.11
CA GLN A 189 -25.23 2.99 -29.68
C GLN A 189 -26.64 3.23 -29.11
N LEU A 190 -26.76 3.39 -27.79
CA LEU A 190 -28.04 3.65 -27.14
C LEU A 190 -28.60 5.04 -27.50
N ILE A 191 -27.76 6.07 -27.56
CA ILE A 191 -28.16 7.40 -28.04
C ILE A 191 -28.63 7.34 -29.50
N TYR A 192 -27.92 6.61 -30.36
CA TYR A 192 -28.29 6.45 -31.76
C TYR A 192 -29.65 5.72 -31.91
N LYS A 193 -29.88 4.66 -31.14
CA LYS A 193 -31.19 3.99 -31.08
C LYS A 193 -32.31 4.94 -30.67
N GLY A 194 -32.08 5.76 -29.65
CA GLY A 194 -33.01 6.82 -29.23
C GLY A 194 -33.34 7.80 -30.36
N LYS A 195 -32.32 8.28 -31.10
CA LYS A 195 -32.51 9.17 -32.25
C LYS A 195 -33.30 8.53 -33.39
N ILE A 196 -33.07 7.24 -33.68
CA ILE A 196 -33.87 6.50 -34.67
C ILE A 196 -35.35 6.51 -34.26
N TYR A 197 -35.64 6.26 -32.98
CA TYR A 197 -37.02 6.26 -32.51
C TYR A 197 -37.66 7.66 -32.53
N GLU A 198 -36.92 8.72 -32.21
CA GLU A 198 -37.39 10.10 -32.37
C GLU A 198 -37.76 10.42 -33.83
N GLN A 199 -36.95 9.98 -34.79
CA GLN A 199 -37.26 10.13 -36.21
C GLN A 199 -38.51 9.32 -36.62
N GLU A 200 -38.66 8.11 -36.09
CA GLU A 200 -39.84 7.28 -36.30
C GLU A 200 -41.12 7.92 -35.73
N LEU A 201 -41.04 8.55 -34.55
CA LEU A 201 -42.15 9.30 -33.96
C LEU A 201 -42.58 10.46 -34.88
N ALA A 202 -41.61 11.23 -35.40
CA ALA A 202 -41.90 12.32 -36.33
C ALA A 202 -42.50 11.81 -37.64
N LYS A 203 -41.95 10.73 -38.21
CA LYS A 203 -42.41 10.14 -39.47
C LYS A 203 -43.80 9.52 -39.35
N SER A 204 -44.04 8.74 -38.30
CA SER A 204 -45.34 8.11 -38.05
C SER A 204 -46.45 9.14 -37.83
N ALA A 205 -46.14 10.27 -37.17
CA ALA A 205 -47.08 11.39 -37.02
C ALA A 205 -47.43 12.04 -38.37
N LEU A 206 -46.45 12.27 -39.25
CA LEU A 206 -46.70 12.78 -40.61
C LEU A 206 -47.54 11.81 -41.46
N GLU A 207 -47.28 10.51 -41.31
CA GLU A 207 -47.96 9.43 -42.04
C GLU A 207 -49.29 9.00 -41.39
N GLN A 208 -49.69 9.63 -40.28
CA GLN A 208 -50.91 9.30 -39.51
C GLN A 208 -51.02 7.81 -39.11
N ARG A 209 -49.89 7.18 -38.82
CA ARG A 209 -49.82 5.78 -38.37
C ARG A 209 -49.29 5.67 -36.95
N GLN A 210 -49.43 4.50 -36.36
CA GLN A 210 -48.80 4.21 -35.06
C GLN A 210 -47.27 4.08 -35.24
N PRO A 211 -46.47 4.58 -34.29
CA PRO A 211 -45.01 4.42 -34.30
C PRO A 211 -44.62 2.97 -34.01
N ASN A 212 -43.54 2.50 -34.64
CA ASN A 212 -42.94 1.22 -34.31
C ASN A 212 -42.21 1.28 -32.95
N LYS A 213 -42.83 0.71 -31.92
CA LYS A 213 -42.32 0.71 -30.54
C LYS A 213 -41.05 -0.13 -30.36
N ASP A 214 -40.77 -1.08 -31.25
CA ASP A 214 -39.57 -1.94 -31.15
C ASP A 214 -38.26 -1.16 -31.40
N LEU A 215 -38.36 0.01 -32.03
CA LEU A 215 -37.24 0.92 -32.24
C LEU A 215 -36.91 1.75 -30.99
N GLY A 216 -37.85 1.83 -30.04
CA GLY A 216 -37.67 2.54 -28.78
C GLY A 216 -36.65 1.86 -27.87
N LEU A 217 -36.14 2.63 -26.91
CA LEU A 217 -35.37 2.07 -25.81
C LEU A 217 -36.30 1.27 -24.90
N THR A 218 -35.84 0.09 -24.49
CA THR A 218 -36.47 -0.72 -23.44
C THR A 218 -36.19 -0.11 -22.07
N ASP A 219 -36.98 -0.48 -21.07
CA ASP A 219 -36.75 -0.04 -19.67
C ASP A 219 -35.33 -0.43 -19.19
N ALA A 220 -34.85 -1.61 -19.58
CA ALA A 220 -33.49 -2.07 -19.28
C ALA A 220 -32.41 -1.19 -19.92
N GLU A 221 -32.60 -0.76 -21.18
CA GLU A 221 -31.68 0.14 -21.87
C GLU A 221 -31.69 1.56 -21.28
N ILE A 222 -32.85 2.03 -20.79
CA ILE A 222 -32.97 3.33 -20.09
C ILE A 222 -32.19 3.27 -18.76
N VAL A 223 -32.35 2.19 -17.99
CA VAL A 223 -31.56 1.98 -16.77
C VAL A 223 -30.06 1.90 -17.10
N ARG A 224 -29.70 1.16 -18.16
CA ARG A 224 -28.31 1.01 -18.59
C ARG A 224 -27.67 2.34 -19.00
N LEU A 225 -28.41 3.25 -19.65
CA LEU A 225 -27.92 4.61 -19.95
C LEU A 225 -27.46 5.37 -18.69
N ALA A 226 -28.24 5.29 -17.61
CA ALA A 226 -27.88 5.93 -16.34
C ALA A 226 -26.64 5.27 -15.71
N GLU A 227 -26.55 3.94 -15.77
CA GLU A 227 -25.41 3.18 -15.27
C GLU A 227 -24.12 3.47 -16.04
N ILE A 228 -24.17 3.51 -17.39
CA ILE A 228 -23.00 3.81 -18.23
C ILE A 228 -22.42 5.18 -17.88
N ASN A 229 -23.26 6.20 -17.69
CA ASN A 229 -22.78 7.53 -17.30
C ASN A 229 -22.07 7.50 -15.94
N LYS A 230 -22.59 6.74 -14.97
CA LYS A 230 -21.93 6.55 -13.67
C LYS A 230 -20.60 5.82 -13.84
N GLU A 231 -20.56 4.75 -14.64
CA GLU A 231 -19.34 4.00 -14.93
C GLU A 231 -18.28 4.82 -15.68
N LEU A 232 -18.67 5.63 -16.66
CA LEU A 232 -17.76 6.53 -17.37
C LEU A 232 -17.11 7.52 -16.42
N LYS A 233 -17.90 8.16 -15.56
CA LYS A 233 -17.36 9.07 -14.54
C LYS A 233 -16.31 8.38 -13.66
N ARG A 234 -16.60 7.16 -13.20
CA ARG A 234 -15.66 6.36 -12.40
C ARG A 234 -14.38 6.03 -13.17
N VAL A 235 -14.50 5.57 -14.41
CA VAL A 235 -13.33 5.18 -15.22
C VAL A 235 -12.45 6.40 -15.49
N VAL A 236 -13.03 7.58 -15.74
CA VAL A 236 -12.27 8.83 -15.89
C VAL A 236 -11.51 9.19 -14.60
N GLU A 237 -12.15 9.06 -13.44
CA GLU A 237 -11.49 9.27 -12.15
C GLU A 237 -10.38 8.24 -11.90
N GLN A 238 -10.60 6.98 -12.24
CA GLN A 238 -9.58 5.92 -12.17
C GLN A 238 -8.39 6.19 -13.08
N ILE A 239 -8.63 6.61 -14.33
CA ILE A 239 -7.59 7.00 -15.28
C ILE A 239 -6.72 8.11 -14.68
N LYS A 240 -7.34 9.15 -14.12
CA LYS A 240 -6.62 10.25 -13.47
C LYS A 240 -5.75 9.76 -12.30
N LEU A 241 -6.28 8.89 -11.44
CA LEU A 241 -5.52 8.32 -10.32
C LEU A 241 -4.38 7.41 -10.79
N CYS A 242 -4.61 6.61 -11.84
CA CYS A 242 -3.59 5.76 -12.45
C CYS A 242 -2.45 6.60 -13.04
N GLN A 243 -2.77 7.75 -13.65
CA GLN A 243 -1.78 8.70 -14.16
C GLN A 243 -0.95 9.30 -13.03
N MET A 244 -1.59 9.72 -11.94
CA MET A 244 -0.90 10.26 -10.77
C MET A 244 0.03 9.21 -10.13
N ASP A 245 -0.45 7.99 -9.89
CA ASP A 245 0.35 6.88 -9.35
C ASP A 245 1.54 6.54 -10.26
N PHE A 246 1.31 6.47 -11.58
CA PHE A 246 2.38 6.22 -12.55
C PHE A 246 3.45 7.32 -12.48
N GLU A 247 3.06 8.60 -12.50
CA GLU A 247 3.99 9.72 -12.37
C GLU A 247 4.79 9.62 -11.06
N GLU A 248 4.12 9.35 -9.94
CA GLU A 248 4.74 9.22 -8.60
C GLU A 248 5.80 8.12 -8.56
N ARG A 249 5.58 6.98 -9.22
CA ARG A 249 6.58 5.90 -9.30
C ARG A 249 7.90 6.33 -9.97
N TYR A 250 7.85 7.35 -10.83
CA TYR A 250 9.01 7.88 -11.56
C TYR A 250 9.45 9.27 -11.08
N LEU A 251 8.71 9.85 -10.14
CA LEU A 251 8.95 11.13 -9.52
C LEU A 251 9.17 10.95 -8.03
N SER A 252 10.41 11.07 -7.59
CA SER A 252 10.69 11.18 -6.16
C SER A 252 10.28 12.57 -5.68
N VAL A 253 9.05 12.70 -5.18
CA VAL A 253 8.45 13.95 -4.71
C VAL A 253 8.28 13.91 -3.20
N GLY A 254 8.53 15.05 -2.55
CA GLY A 254 8.22 15.27 -1.15
C GLY A 254 9.16 14.53 -0.20
N GLU A 255 8.66 14.20 0.99
CA GLU A 255 9.40 13.49 2.03
C GLU A 255 8.95 12.02 2.05
N PRO A 256 9.83 11.04 1.81
CA PRO A 256 9.45 9.63 1.82
C PRO A 256 9.11 9.13 3.23
N PRO A 257 8.30 8.07 3.36
CA PRO A 257 8.00 7.47 4.64
C PRO A 257 9.28 6.96 5.32
N SER A 258 9.38 7.17 6.64
CA SER A 258 10.50 6.69 7.45
C SER A 258 10.50 5.17 7.61
N SER A 259 9.32 4.55 7.50
CA SER A 259 9.16 3.10 7.49
C SER A 259 7.97 2.70 6.64
N VAL A 260 8.17 1.62 5.87
CA VAL A 260 7.15 0.92 5.12
C VAL A 260 7.09 -0.51 5.64
N ILE A 261 5.93 -0.96 6.11
CA ILE A 261 5.69 -2.33 6.56
C ILE A 261 4.68 -2.95 5.60
N ARG A 262 4.95 -4.18 5.14
CA ARG A 262 4.09 -4.91 4.21
C ARG A 262 3.51 -6.14 4.89
N ILE A 263 2.19 -6.21 4.99
CA ILE A 263 1.52 -7.37 5.59
C ILE A 263 0.71 -8.09 4.51
N PRO A 264 0.91 -9.41 4.30
CA PRO A 264 0.16 -10.18 3.32
C PRO A 264 -1.35 -10.15 3.59
N THR A 265 -2.14 -10.23 2.52
CA THR A 265 -3.60 -10.31 2.62
C THR A 265 -4.14 -11.56 1.91
N THR A 266 -5.35 -11.99 2.28
CA THR A 266 -6.03 -13.19 1.75
C THR A 266 -6.20 -13.22 0.23
N HIS A 267 -6.21 -12.07 -0.44
CA HIS A 267 -6.31 -11.98 -1.90
C HIS A 267 -4.95 -11.88 -2.59
N ASP A 268 -3.85 -12.04 -1.86
CA ASP A 268 -2.54 -12.15 -2.50
C ASP A 268 -2.43 -13.45 -3.32
N TYR A 269 -1.78 -13.39 -4.48
CA TYR A 269 -1.63 -14.53 -5.39
C TYR A 269 -0.91 -15.71 -4.70
N ASN A 270 0.06 -15.38 -3.85
CA ASN A 270 0.77 -16.33 -2.99
C ASN A 270 0.41 -16.13 -1.51
N ALA A 271 -0.87 -15.80 -1.22
CA ALA A 271 -1.30 -15.55 0.14
C ALA A 271 -0.90 -16.70 1.07
N PRO A 272 -0.17 -16.41 2.17
CA PRO A 272 0.15 -17.43 3.15
C PRO A 272 -1.12 -17.82 3.93
N THR A 273 -1.10 -18.98 4.59
CA THR A 273 -2.24 -19.51 5.35
C THR A 273 -2.81 -18.50 6.35
N PHE A 274 -1.93 -17.81 7.07
CA PHE A 274 -2.29 -16.72 7.98
C PHE A 274 -1.98 -15.38 7.32
N ALA A 275 -3.01 -14.70 6.84
CA ALA A 275 -2.94 -13.40 6.19
C ALA A 275 -4.09 -12.51 6.67
N LEU A 276 -3.97 -11.19 6.44
CA LEU A 276 -5.06 -10.26 6.77
C LEU A 276 -6.23 -10.39 5.78
N ASP A 277 -7.46 -10.30 6.28
CA ASP A 277 -8.67 -10.28 5.47
C ASP A 277 -8.75 -8.98 4.65
N THR A 278 -8.66 -9.14 3.32
CA THR A 278 -8.72 -8.03 2.36
C THR A 278 -10.09 -7.35 2.39
N ALA A 279 -11.17 -8.13 2.53
CA ALA A 279 -12.53 -7.61 2.49
C ALA A 279 -12.85 -6.80 3.76
N GLY A 280 -12.48 -7.30 4.94
CA GLY A 280 -12.60 -6.60 6.21
C GLY A 280 -11.80 -5.30 6.28
N ILE A 281 -10.58 -5.28 5.71
CA ILE A 281 -9.78 -4.04 5.57
C ILE A 281 -10.55 -3.01 4.74
N LEU A 282 -11.00 -3.40 3.56
CA LEU A 282 -11.65 -2.48 2.61
C LEU A 282 -13.01 -1.99 3.13
N GLU A 283 -13.79 -2.86 3.78
CA GLU A 283 -15.01 -2.49 4.50
C GLU A 283 -14.72 -1.43 5.56
N LYS A 284 -13.63 -1.59 6.31
CA LYS A 284 -13.27 -0.63 7.34
C LYS A 284 -12.78 0.70 6.78
N MET A 285 -11.99 0.69 5.70
CA MET A 285 -11.62 1.91 4.97
C MET A 285 -12.87 2.65 4.46
N ALA A 286 -13.82 1.93 3.86
CA ALA A 286 -15.08 2.47 3.38
C ALA A 286 -15.95 3.07 4.50
N SER A 287 -16.04 2.37 5.64
CA SER A 287 -16.76 2.84 6.83
C SER A 287 -16.12 4.10 7.40
N LEU A 288 -14.80 4.16 7.46
CA LEU A 288 -14.09 5.34 7.96
C LEU A 288 -14.23 6.53 7.01
N ALA A 289 -14.10 6.34 5.69
CA ALA A 289 -14.25 7.40 4.70
C ALA A 289 -15.60 8.15 4.79
N GLN A 290 -16.64 7.48 5.28
CA GLN A 290 -17.98 8.05 5.49
C GLN A 290 -18.25 8.46 6.95
N SER A 291 -17.28 8.29 7.85
CA SER A 291 -17.45 8.57 9.28
C SER A 291 -17.63 10.06 9.54
N THR A 292 -18.55 10.41 10.43
CA THR A 292 -18.73 11.79 10.91
C THR A 292 -17.80 12.12 12.09
N THR A 293 -16.87 11.23 12.43
CA THR A 293 -15.93 11.44 13.53
C THR A 293 -14.93 12.53 13.15
N ALA A 294 -14.91 13.63 13.89
CA ALA A 294 -13.95 14.69 13.66
C ALA A 294 -12.52 14.25 14.01
N TYR A 295 -11.53 14.77 13.28
CA TYR A 295 -10.13 14.57 13.60
C TYR A 295 -9.82 15.11 15.00
N SER A 296 -9.15 14.29 15.81
CA SER A 296 -8.63 14.70 17.11
C SER A 296 -7.22 14.16 17.29
N PHE A 297 -6.27 15.08 17.49
CA PHE A 297 -4.86 14.74 17.67
C PHE A 297 -4.61 13.69 18.77
N TYR A 298 -5.43 13.67 19.83
CA TYR A 298 -5.24 12.80 20.99
C TYR A 298 -6.26 11.67 21.11
N LYS A 299 -7.41 11.73 20.42
CA LYS A 299 -8.48 10.71 20.49
C LYS A 299 -8.68 9.91 19.20
N PHE A 300 -8.62 10.57 18.04
CA PHE A 300 -8.98 9.98 16.76
C PHE A 300 -8.21 10.66 15.62
N ASN A 301 -7.01 10.17 15.39
CA ASN A 301 -6.06 10.70 14.42
C ASN A 301 -5.68 9.65 13.36
N CYS A 302 -4.76 9.99 12.46
CA CYS A 302 -4.25 9.11 11.41
C CYS A 302 -3.78 7.74 11.91
N SER A 303 -3.08 7.70 13.04
CA SER A 303 -2.58 6.45 13.62
C SER A 303 -3.73 5.61 14.18
N THR A 304 -4.73 6.25 14.79
CA THR A 304 -5.91 5.55 15.34
C THR A 304 -6.75 4.94 14.23
N SER A 305 -7.05 5.71 13.18
CA SER A 305 -7.81 5.23 12.02
C SER A 305 -7.06 4.11 11.29
N ALA A 306 -5.75 4.25 11.08
CA ALA A 306 -4.93 3.22 10.45
C ALA A 306 -4.85 1.94 11.31
N THR A 307 -4.75 2.05 12.64
CA THR A 307 -4.86 0.90 13.55
C THR A 307 -6.21 0.20 13.38
N GLN A 308 -7.31 0.93 13.26
CA GLN A 308 -8.62 0.31 13.04
C GLN A 308 -8.69 -0.47 11.72
N VAL A 309 -8.06 0.05 10.65
CA VAL A 309 -7.96 -0.65 9.36
C VAL A 309 -7.17 -1.95 9.49
N VAL A 310 -5.98 -1.92 10.11
CA VAL A 310 -5.18 -3.14 10.34
C VAL A 310 -5.95 -4.16 11.18
N LYS A 311 -6.60 -3.72 12.27
CA LYS A 311 -7.39 -4.61 13.14
C LYS A 311 -8.56 -5.25 12.41
N ALA A 312 -9.21 -4.54 11.49
CA ALA A 312 -10.32 -5.08 10.71
C ALA A 312 -9.87 -6.19 9.74
N GLY A 313 -8.60 -6.21 9.35
CA GLY A 313 -8.01 -7.32 8.62
C GLY A 313 -7.70 -8.56 9.47
N ILE A 314 -7.74 -8.46 10.81
CA ILE A 314 -7.50 -9.61 11.68
C ILE A 314 -8.85 -10.24 12.02
N SER A 315 -9.22 -11.31 11.31
CA SER A 315 -10.47 -12.04 11.56
C SER A 315 -10.54 -12.56 12.99
N ASP A 316 -11.74 -12.80 13.52
CA ASP A 316 -11.91 -13.33 14.88
C ASP A 316 -11.20 -14.68 15.08
N GLU A 317 -11.19 -15.52 14.04
CA GLU A 317 -10.43 -16.77 14.02
C GLU A 317 -8.93 -16.51 14.15
N LEU A 318 -8.36 -15.67 13.28
CA LEU A 318 -6.94 -15.33 13.30
C LEU A 318 -6.54 -14.68 14.64
N LYS A 319 -7.40 -13.80 15.18
CA LYS A 319 -7.21 -13.16 16.48
C LYS A 319 -7.13 -14.19 17.61
N ASN A 320 -7.97 -15.23 17.58
CA ASN A 320 -7.94 -16.32 18.57
C ASN A 320 -6.70 -17.20 18.43
N ILE A 321 -6.25 -17.46 17.20
CA ILE A 321 -5.01 -18.21 16.92
C ILE A 321 -3.80 -17.44 17.46
N MET A 322 -3.65 -16.17 17.09
CA MET A 322 -2.60 -15.29 17.61
C MET A 322 -2.60 -15.23 19.14
N LYS A 323 -3.79 -15.14 19.75
CA LYS A 323 -3.92 -15.13 21.22
C LYS A 323 -3.44 -16.43 21.85
N THR A 324 -3.68 -17.56 21.20
CA THR A 324 -3.23 -18.89 21.65
C THR A 324 -1.71 -19.02 21.54
N ASP A 325 -1.10 -18.40 20.53
CA ASP A 325 0.36 -18.32 20.37
C ASP A 325 1.02 -17.27 21.29
N GLY A 326 0.22 -16.52 22.04
CA GLY A 326 0.66 -15.56 23.06
C GLY A 326 0.60 -14.09 22.63
N PHE A 327 0.17 -13.79 21.42
CA PHE A 327 -0.02 -12.42 20.93
C PHE A 327 -1.46 -11.93 21.07
N ASN A 328 -1.69 -10.98 22.00
CA ASN A 328 -2.99 -10.34 22.17
C ASN A 328 -3.08 -9.03 21.38
N VAL A 329 -3.79 -9.05 20.25
CA VAL A 329 -4.01 -7.91 19.35
C VAL A 329 -4.56 -6.68 20.08
N ASP A 330 -5.54 -6.84 20.96
CA ASP A 330 -6.17 -5.70 21.65
C ASP A 330 -5.18 -5.03 22.58
N LYS A 331 -4.44 -5.83 23.37
CA LYS A 331 -3.39 -5.33 24.26
C LYS A 331 -2.24 -4.67 23.48
N ALA A 332 -1.84 -5.26 22.35
CA ALA A 332 -0.77 -4.70 21.51
C ALA A 332 -1.18 -3.37 20.85
N SER A 333 -2.46 -3.20 20.53
CA SER A 333 -3.01 -1.97 19.95
C SER A 333 -3.28 -0.86 20.98
N GLN A 334 -3.22 -1.15 22.27
CA GLN A 334 -3.53 -0.18 23.33
C GLN A 334 -2.42 0.88 23.45
N THR A 335 -2.84 2.14 23.36
CA THR A 335 -2.00 3.30 23.61
C THR A 335 -2.85 4.42 24.18
N THR A 336 -2.29 5.23 25.08
CA THR A 336 -2.97 6.40 25.64
C THR A 336 -3.25 7.43 24.54
N ILE A 337 -2.28 7.64 23.64
CA ILE A 337 -2.41 8.48 22.46
C ILE A 337 -1.71 7.79 21.30
N ALA A 338 -2.44 7.53 20.21
CA ALA A 338 -1.87 6.90 19.04
C ALA A 338 -0.93 7.87 18.31
N THR A 339 0.27 7.39 18.00
CA THR A 339 1.28 8.13 17.23
C THR A 339 1.77 7.26 16.07
N PRO A 340 2.41 7.84 15.04
CA PRO A 340 3.01 7.04 13.96
C PRO A 340 4.00 5.99 14.49
N THR A 341 4.67 6.28 15.61
CA THR A 341 5.57 5.34 16.29
C THR A 341 4.83 4.15 16.87
N SER A 342 3.77 4.38 17.67
CA SER A 342 3.01 3.29 18.27
C SER A 342 2.30 2.44 17.22
N PHE A 343 1.81 3.08 16.15
CA PHE A 343 1.17 2.38 15.04
C PHE A 343 2.18 1.53 14.23
N SER A 344 3.35 2.07 13.93
CA SER A 344 4.44 1.33 13.27
C SER A 344 4.84 0.10 14.10
N HIS A 345 5.02 0.26 15.41
CA HIS A 345 5.36 -0.85 16.31
C HIS A 345 4.26 -1.93 16.35
N PHE A 346 2.99 -1.53 16.54
CA PHE A 346 1.86 -2.46 16.51
C PHE A 346 1.84 -3.26 15.20
N SER A 347 2.04 -2.59 14.08
CA SER A 347 2.03 -3.19 12.75
C SER A 347 3.21 -4.16 12.53
N GLN A 348 4.40 -3.84 13.04
CA GLN A 348 5.56 -4.75 13.03
C GLN A 348 5.31 -6.00 13.88
N GLN A 349 4.65 -5.84 15.04
CA GLN A 349 4.28 -6.98 15.88
C GLN A 349 3.29 -7.90 15.16
N VAL A 350 2.26 -7.34 14.52
CA VAL A 350 1.31 -8.12 13.70
C VAL A 350 2.05 -8.84 12.56
N GLN A 351 2.92 -8.15 11.83
CA GLN A 351 3.70 -8.77 10.74
C GLN A 351 4.56 -9.95 11.25
N THR A 352 5.26 -9.74 12.37
CA THR A 352 6.15 -10.75 12.98
C THR A 352 5.36 -11.98 13.44
N GLU A 353 4.20 -11.77 14.06
CA GLU A 353 3.31 -12.84 14.50
C GLU A 353 2.80 -13.66 13.32
N LEU A 354 2.37 -13.02 12.22
CA LEU A 354 1.93 -13.74 11.02
C LEU A 354 3.07 -14.54 10.39
N ILE A 355 4.29 -14.00 10.36
CA ILE A 355 5.47 -14.74 9.87
C ILE A 355 5.72 -15.97 10.75
N LEU A 356 5.63 -15.83 12.07
CA LEU A 356 5.82 -16.93 13.02
C LEU A 356 4.79 -18.04 12.81
N LEU A 357 3.49 -17.69 12.78
CA LEU A 357 2.40 -18.64 12.56
C LEU A 357 2.56 -19.41 11.24
N ASN A 358 2.88 -18.70 10.15
CA ASN A 358 3.08 -19.34 8.84
C ASN A 358 4.33 -20.24 8.80
N THR A 359 5.40 -19.85 9.48
CA THR A 359 6.62 -20.66 9.59
C THR A 359 6.34 -21.95 10.36
N ASN A 360 5.61 -21.85 11.48
CA ASN A 360 5.22 -23.01 12.28
C ASN A 360 4.32 -23.97 11.48
N GLN A 361 3.36 -23.44 10.72
CA GLN A 361 2.50 -24.24 9.84
C GLN A 361 3.31 -24.99 8.78
N ALA A 362 4.22 -24.30 8.09
CA ALA A 362 5.07 -24.92 7.07
C ALA A 362 5.96 -26.04 7.63
N LEU A 363 6.47 -25.87 8.86
CA LEU A 363 7.25 -26.91 9.55
C LEU A 363 6.39 -28.15 9.87
N VAL A 364 5.16 -27.95 10.33
CA VAL A 364 4.22 -29.04 10.61
C VAL A 364 3.85 -29.80 9.33
N GLU A 365 3.60 -29.08 8.23
CA GLU A 365 3.31 -29.68 6.93
C GLU A 365 4.50 -30.48 6.37
N GLN A 366 5.71 -29.95 6.50
CA GLN A 366 6.92 -30.64 6.07
C GLN A 366 7.17 -31.92 6.89
N GLN A 367 6.90 -31.89 8.20
CA GLN A 367 7.00 -33.06 9.06
C GLN A 367 5.98 -34.12 8.65
N ARG A 368 4.71 -33.74 8.45
CA ARG A 368 3.64 -34.65 7.98
C ARG A 368 3.96 -35.27 6.62
N ALA A 369 4.46 -34.50 5.68
CA ALA A 369 4.88 -35.00 4.36
C ALA A 369 6.03 -36.02 4.46
N LYS A 370 6.99 -35.78 5.37
CA LYS A 370 8.06 -36.75 5.65
C LYS A 370 7.50 -38.04 6.27
N THR A 371 6.56 -37.95 7.22
CA THR A 371 5.95 -39.12 7.87
C THR A 371 5.08 -39.94 6.90
N ALA A 372 4.35 -39.26 5.99
CA ALA A 372 3.55 -39.92 4.96
C ALA A 372 4.41 -40.69 3.93
N ASN A 373 5.63 -40.21 3.66
CA ASN A 373 6.58 -40.85 2.75
C ASN A 373 7.50 -41.88 3.43
N THR A 374 7.38 -42.10 4.75
CA THR A 374 8.16 -43.08 5.52
C THR A 374 7.29 -44.15 6.18
N SER A 375 6.45 -44.83 5.40
CA SER A 375 5.93 -46.16 5.77
C SER A 375 7.01 -47.25 5.56
N GLY A 376 8.09 -47.16 6.36
CA GLY A 376 9.21 -48.11 6.47
C GLY A 376 9.90 -47.89 7.83
N PRO A 377 10.48 -48.92 8.46
CA PRO A 377 10.59 -49.00 9.92
C PRO A 377 11.48 -47.88 10.52
N LEU A 378 10.94 -47.27 11.59
CA LEU A 378 11.56 -46.22 12.39
C LEU A 378 12.95 -46.61 12.90
N THR A 379 13.94 -45.77 12.60
CA THR A 379 15.05 -45.50 13.53
C THR A 379 14.90 -44.09 14.08
N THR A 380 14.46 -44.04 15.33
CA THR A 380 14.35 -42.82 16.15
C THR A 380 15.72 -42.25 16.46
N THR A 381 15.98 -41.02 16.00
CA THR A 381 16.73 -40.01 16.77
C THR A 381 16.46 -38.64 16.17
N THR A 382 15.59 -37.86 16.79
CA THR A 382 15.38 -36.45 16.43
C THR A 382 16.02 -35.58 17.51
N GLN A 383 17.24 -35.06 17.24
CA GLN A 383 17.81 -33.98 18.04
C GLN A 383 17.07 -32.66 17.75
N SER A 384 16.76 -31.91 18.81
CA SER A 384 16.02 -30.64 18.74
C SER A 384 16.79 -29.57 17.95
N PHE A 385 16.07 -28.62 17.32
CA PHE A 385 16.66 -27.49 16.59
C PHE A 385 17.65 -26.67 17.45
N LYS A 386 17.37 -26.56 18.77
CA LYS A 386 18.29 -25.92 19.73
C LYS A 386 19.64 -26.61 19.81
N GLN A 387 19.68 -27.95 19.75
CA GLN A 387 20.93 -28.72 19.73
C GLN A 387 21.67 -28.52 18.41
N LYS A 388 20.97 -28.59 17.26
CA LYS A 388 21.59 -28.37 15.95
C LYS A 388 22.17 -26.96 15.81
N PHE A 389 21.48 -25.94 16.33
CA PHE A 389 21.97 -24.57 16.33
C PHE A 389 23.18 -24.41 17.26
N GLN A 390 23.16 -25.03 18.45
CA GLN A 390 24.30 -25.00 19.38
C GLN A 390 25.53 -25.73 18.84
N GLU A 391 25.36 -26.87 18.16
CA GLU A 391 26.44 -27.60 17.50
C GLU A 391 27.01 -26.82 16.31
N ALA A 392 26.16 -26.18 15.49
CA ALA A 392 26.62 -25.35 14.36
C ALA A 392 27.40 -24.10 14.82
N VAL A 393 27.03 -23.52 15.96
CA VAL A 393 27.75 -22.38 16.55
C VAL A 393 29.06 -22.83 17.20
N LYS A 394 29.10 -24.00 17.85
CA LYS A 394 30.34 -24.58 18.40
C LYS A 394 31.32 -25.02 17.31
N GLY A 395 30.84 -25.67 16.25
CA GLY A 395 31.67 -26.14 15.14
C GLY A 395 32.42 -24.99 14.44
N LYS A 396 31.75 -23.86 14.19
CA LYS A 396 32.40 -22.65 13.65
C LYS A 396 33.41 -22.01 14.60
N SER A 397 33.26 -22.22 15.91
CA SER A 397 34.19 -21.66 16.90
C SER A 397 35.50 -22.47 16.95
N GLU A 398 35.41 -23.79 16.78
CA GLU A 398 36.58 -24.69 16.79
C GLU A 398 37.34 -24.69 15.46
N GLU A 399 36.65 -24.47 14.34
CA GLU A 399 37.25 -24.38 13.00
C GLU A 399 38.08 -23.07 12.84
N ILE A 400 37.61 -21.96 13.42
CA ILE A 400 38.33 -20.67 13.40
C ILE A 400 39.57 -20.68 14.31
N VAL A 401 39.56 -21.46 15.40
CA VAL A 401 40.72 -21.61 16.29
C VAL A 401 41.77 -22.55 15.66
N ARG A 402 41.35 -23.61 14.95
CA ARG A 402 42.26 -24.51 14.24
C ARG A 402 42.92 -23.88 13.00
N GLU A 403 42.20 -23.06 12.23
CA GLU A 403 42.79 -22.36 11.08
C GLU A 403 43.78 -21.26 11.50
N GLN A 404 43.66 -20.70 12.71
CA GLN A 404 44.66 -19.76 13.24
C GLN A 404 45.93 -20.46 13.73
N ASP A 405 45.82 -21.61 14.44
CA ASP A 405 47.00 -22.36 14.91
C ASP A 405 47.81 -22.98 13.76
N GLU A 406 47.17 -23.52 12.71
CA GLU A 406 47.88 -24.08 11.54
C GLU A 406 48.55 -22.99 10.66
N SER A 407 48.13 -21.73 10.78
CA SER A 407 48.71 -20.59 10.05
C SER A 407 49.95 -19.98 10.73
N GLU A 408 50.12 -20.17 12.05
CA GLU A 408 51.32 -19.72 12.77
C GLU A 408 52.45 -20.76 12.71
N GLU A 409 52.13 -22.07 12.71
CA GLU A 409 53.14 -23.13 12.58
C GLU A 409 53.83 -23.13 11.20
N ASN A 410 53.08 -22.87 10.11
CA ASN A 410 53.65 -22.75 8.76
C ASN A 410 54.43 -21.44 8.50
N ARG A 411 54.43 -20.48 9.44
CA ARG A 411 55.14 -19.21 9.30
C ARG A 411 56.53 -19.21 9.96
N MET A 412 56.86 -20.21 10.77
CA MET A 412 58.18 -20.34 11.39
C MET A 412 59.18 -21.21 10.61
N ASP A 413 58.75 -21.99 9.62
CA ASP A 413 59.64 -22.89 8.84
C ASP A 413 60.17 -22.31 7.51
N LEU A 414 59.91 -21.04 7.21
CA LEU A 414 60.36 -20.37 5.97
C LEU A 414 61.48 -19.34 6.15
N THR A 415 62.17 -19.36 7.30
CA THR A 415 63.39 -18.59 7.53
C THR A 415 64.49 -19.46 8.13
N MET A 416 64.98 -20.46 7.38
CA MET A 416 66.36 -20.97 7.46
C MET A 416 66.65 -21.87 6.25
N SER A 417 67.11 -21.27 5.15
CA SER A 417 68.06 -21.85 4.18
C SER A 417 68.62 -20.75 3.30
#